data_AF-X1NGL9-F1
#
_entry.id   AF-X1NGL9-F1
#
_cell.length_a   1.000
_cell.length_b   1.000
_cell.length_c   1.000
_cell.angle_alpha   90.00
_cell.angle_beta   90.00
_cell.angle_gamma   90.00
#
_symmetry.space_group_name_H-M   'P 1'
#
loop_
_entity.id
_entity.type
_entity.pdbx_description
1 polymer ?
#
loop_
_entity_poly.entity_id
_entity_poly.type
_entity_poly.pdbx_seq_one_letter_code
_entity_poly.pdbx_strand_id
1 'polypeptide(L)'
;MKTIKILLVLVILFLSIACSEPPEITEITTSSGEINVMVDPVQTSTNAPPFTLKAGGYDWTITPQAAYTIHAEVKSVKTYSGGWNSILSPVDLALAWQGLTKAETKDYITYSQRNRWYYYRYSSQSPYDMSYIIRHSAN
;
A
#
# COMPACT_ATOMS: atom_id res chain seq x y z
N MET A 1 10.46 -43.84 -2.32
CA MET A 1 9.24 -43.14 -2.82
C MET A 1 8.34 -42.58 -1.72
N LYS A 2 8.04 -43.31 -0.64
CA LYS A 2 7.18 -42.80 0.47
C LYS A 2 7.81 -41.61 1.23
N THR A 3 9.11 -41.67 1.50
CA THR A 3 9.87 -40.60 2.18
C THR A 3 9.96 -39.30 1.38
N ILE A 4 10.14 -39.37 0.06
CA ILE A 4 10.14 -38.20 -0.83
C ILE A 4 8.77 -37.53 -0.86
N LYS A 5 7.68 -38.32 -0.89
CA LYS A 5 6.32 -37.78 -0.82
C LYS A 5 6.03 -37.10 0.52
N ILE A 6 6.51 -37.66 1.63
CA ILE A 6 6.37 -37.05 2.97
C ILE A 6 7.16 -35.74 3.06
N LEU A 7 8.39 -35.70 2.54
CA LEU A 7 9.19 -34.48 2.50
C LEU A 7 8.54 -33.39 1.63
N LEU A 8 7.97 -33.75 0.48
CA LEU A 8 7.27 -32.82 -0.40
C LEU A 8 6.01 -32.23 0.27
N VAL A 9 5.25 -33.08 0.98
CA VAL A 9 4.06 -32.64 1.74
C VAL A 9 4.45 -31.71 2.89
N LEU A 10 5.54 -32.00 3.61
CA LEU A 10 6.02 -31.13 4.69
C LEU A 10 6.55 -29.79 4.18
N VAL A 11 7.21 -29.75 3.01
CA VAL A 11 7.67 -28.50 2.37
C VAL A 11 6.48 -27.66 1.91
N ILE A 12 5.45 -28.27 1.32
CA ILE A 12 4.21 -27.58 0.91
C ILE A 12 3.47 -27.05 2.16
N LEU A 13 3.41 -27.85 3.22
CA LEU A 13 2.77 -27.45 4.49
C LEU A 13 3.52 -26.28 5.15
N PHE A 14 4.86 -26.30 5.14
CA PHE A 14 5.71 -25.19 5.61
C PHE A 14 5.53 -23.92 4.76
N LEU A 15 5.42 -24.05 3.43
CA LEU A 15 5.17 -22.92 2.53
C LEU A 15 3.78 -22.28 2.77
N SER A 16 2.77 -23.06 3.14
CA SER A 16 1.43 -22.54 3.45
C SER A 16 1.32 -21.82 4.79
N ILE A 17 2.21 -22.07 5.76
CA ILE A 17 2.21 -21.40 7.08
C ILE A 17 2.89 -20.02 7.02
N ALA A 18 3.57 -19.68 5.91
CA ALA A 18 4.26 -18.40 5.75
C ALA A 18 3.36 -17.23 5.32
N CYS A 19 2.06 -17.47 5.07
CA CYS A 19 1.08 -16.41 4.88
C CYS A 19 0.35 -16.16 6.20
N SER A 20 0.83 -15.21 6.99
CA SER A 20 0.04 -14.64 8.10
C SER A 20 -1.17 -13.91 7.51
N GLU A 21 -2.28 -13.95 8.24
CA GLU A 21 -3.53 -13.31 7.83
C GLU A 21 -3.31 -11.82 7.54
N PRO A 22 -3.91 -11.27 6.46
CA PRO A 22 -3.83 -9.86 6.18
C PRO A 22 -4.44 -9.07 7.36
N PRO A 23 -3.91 -7.88 7.65
CA PRO A 23 -4.40 -7.07 8.76
C PRO A 23 -5.91 -6.78 8.59
N GLU A 24 -6.67 -7.00 9.65
CA GLU A 24 -8.09 -6.65 9.71
C GLU A 24 -8.22 -5.12 9.73
N ILE A 25 -8.91 -4.54 8.74
CA ILE A 25 -9.19 -3.10 8.69
C ILE A 25 -10.40 -2.83 9.57
N THR A 26 -10.18 -2.54 10.86
CA THR A 26 -11.24 -2.53 11.88
C THR A 26 -11.98 -1.20 12.02
N GLU A 27 -11.50 -0.10 11.42
CA GLU A 27 -12.16 1.20 11.49
C GLU A 27 -12.27 1.88 10.11
N ILE A 28 -13.44 1.79 9.49
CA ILE A 28 -13.84 2.74 8.46
C ILE A 28 -14.34 3.99 9.18
N THR A 29 -13.43 4.90 9.51
CA THR A 29 -13.84 6.26 9.88
C THR A 29 -14.46 6.89 8.65
N THR A 30 -15.78 6.84 8.53
CA THR A 30 -16.52 7.51 7.47
C THR A 30 -16.41 9.01 7.74
N SER A 31 -15.36 9.64 7.21
CA SER A 31 -15.32 11.09 7.06
C SER A 31 -16.57 11.48 6.28
N SER A 32 -17.41 12.35 6.85
CA SER A 32 -18.68 12.79 6.24
C SER A 32 -18.49 13.71 5.02
N GLY A 33 -17.25 13.96 4.59
CA GLY A 33 -16.93 14.79 3.44
C GLY A 33 -16.92 14.00 2.13
N GLU A 34 -17.32 14.67 1.04
CA GLU A 34 -17.23 14.13 -0.31
C GLU A 34 -15.76 13.88 -0.69
N ILE A 35 -15.44 12.67 -1.16
CA ILE A 35 -14.10 12.33 -1.66
C ILE A 35 -13.92 12.99 -3.02
N ASN A 36 -13.16 14.07 -3.07
CA ASN A 36 -12.78 14.72 -4.32
C ASN A 36 -11.38 14.29 -4.75
N VAL A 37 -11.26 13.32 -5.65
CA VAL A 37 -9.97 12.82 -6.17
C VAL A 37 -9.30 13.78 -7.16
N MET A 38 -9.89 14.92 -7.47
CA MET A 38 -9.34 15.88 -8.44
C MET A 38 -8.41 16.92 -7.79
N VAL A 39 -8.14 16.82 -6.49
CA VAL A 39 -7.24 17.71 -5.77
C VAL A 39 -5.90 17.04 -5.53
N ASP A 40 -4.83 17.83 -5.49
CA ASP A 40 -3.51 17.33 -5.10
C ASP A 40 -3.45 17.04 -3.59
N PRO A 41 -2.61 16.06 -3.17
CA PRO A 41 -2.36 15.82 -1.77
C PRO A 41 -1.75 17.05 -1.10
N VAL A 42 -2.18 17.32 0.14
CA VAL A 42 -1.71 18.44 0.93
C VAL A 42 -0.86 17.93 2.07
N GLN A 43 0.38 18.42 2.14
CA GLN A 43 1.28 18.22 3.27
C GLN A 43 1.52 19.53 4.00
N THR A 44 1.35 19.53 5.32
CA THR A 44 1.59 20.69 6.19
C THR A 44 2.47 20.31 7.37
N SER A 45 3.03 21.31 8.05
CA SER A 45 3.74 21.10 9.31
C SER A 45 2.80 20.50 10.36
N THR A 46 3.32 19.60 11.18
CA THR A 46 2.58 19.04 12.32
C THR A 46 3.25 19.41 13.63
N ASN A 47 2.43 19.63 14.66
CA ASN A 47 2.86 19.74 16.05
C ASN A 47 2.45 18.50 16.87
N ALA A 48 2.03 17.42 16.19
CA ALA A 48 1.62 16.20 16.85
C ALA A 48 2.81 15.63 17.66
N PRO A 49 2.62 15.36 18.96
CA PRO A 49 3.71 14.86 19.80
C PRO A 49 4.08 13.43 19.39
N PRO A 50 5.33 13.00 19.67
CA PRO A 50 5.68 11.60 19.57
C PRO A 50 4.76 10.72 20.43
N PHE A 51 4.47 9.51 19.98
CA PHE A 51 3.67 8.54 20.72
C PHE A 51 4.33 7.16 20.72
N THR A 52 3.99 6.35 21.72
CA THR A 52 4.51 4.99 21.84
C THR A 52 3.53 3.98 21.25
N LEU A 53 3.99 3.15 20.31
CA LEU A 53 3.26 2.01 19.79
C LEU A 53 3.88 0.72 20.32
N LYS A 54 3.09 -0.11 21.02
CA LYS A 54 3.52 -1.43 21.49
C LYS A 54 3.14 -2.48 20.45
N ALA A 55 4.12 -3.00 19.72
CA ALA A 55 3.84 -3.93 18.63
C ALA A 55 5.00 -4.90 18.39
N GLY A 56 4.66 -6.17 18.13
CA GLY A 56 5.64 -7.23 17.86
C GLY A 56 6.64 -7.51 18.99
N GLY A 57 6.26 -7.23 20.25
CA GLY A 57 7.12 -7.38 21.42
C GLY A 57 8.07 -6.21 21.69
N TYR A 58 7.96 -5.11 20.94
CA TYR A 58 8.77 -3.91 21.11
C TYR A 58 7.91 -2.68 21.45
N ASP A 59 8.55 -1.72 22.12
CA ASP A 59 8.01 -0.39 22.36
C ASP A 59 8.63 0.58 21.34
N TRP A 60 7.84 1.02 20.36
CA TRP A 60 8.27 1.92 19.28
C TRP A 60 7.92 3.36 19.63
N THR A 61 8.87 4.29 19.51
CA THR A 61 8.57 5.73 19.56
C THR A 61 8.37 6.24 18.13
N ILE A 62 7.14 6.67 17.82
CA ILE A 62 6.79 7.23 16.51
C ILE A 62 6.74 8.76 16.63
N THR A 63 7.55 9.45 15.82
CA THR A 63 7.62 10.92 15.78
C THR A 63 6.97 11.43 14.50
N PRO A 64 5.76 12.00 14.56
CA PRO A 64 5.12 12.60 13.40
C PRO A 64 6.00 13.67 12.74
N GLN A 65 6.15 13.62 11.41
CA GLN A 65 6.97 14.59 10.65
C GLN A 65 6.13 15.62 9.89
N ALA A 66 4.90 15.25 9.50
CA ALA A 66 3.99 16.11 8.79
C ALA A 66 2.53 15.70 9.05
N ALA A 67 1.61 16.61 8.81
CA ALA A 67 0.20 16.29 8.61
C ALA A 67 -0.04 16.16 7.11
N TYR A 68 -0.65 15.05 6.69
CA TYR A 68 -0.84 14.71 5.28
C TYR A 68 -2.30 14.35 5.02
N THR A 69 -2.87 14.87 3.94
CA THR A 69 -4.23 14.57 3.50
C THR A 69 -4.24 14.31 2.00
N ILE A 70 -4.88 13.21 1.60
CA ILE A 70 -5.00 12.79 0.21
C ILE A 70 -6.41 12.27 -0.06
N HIS A 71 -6.96 12.64 -1.22
CA HIS A 71 -8.11 11.99 -1.82
C HIS A 71 -7.65 11.30 -3.11
N ALA A 72 -7.67 9.97 -3.11
CA ALA A 72 -7.13 9.19 -4.22
C ALA A 72 -7.91 7.89 -4.40
N GLU A 73 -7.79 7.31 -5.60
CA GLU A 73 -8.22 5.94 -5.89
C GLU A 73 -7.09 4.97 -5.52
N VAL A 74 -7.44 3.88 -4.84
CA VAL A 74 -6.51 2.79 -4.56
C VAL A 74 -6.37 1.92 -5.83
N LYS A 75 -5.19 1.94 -6.44
CA LYS A 75 -4.88 1.18 -7.67
C LYS A 75 -4.29 -0.20 -7.39
N SER A 76 -3.67 -0.39 -6.24
CA SER A 76 -3.14 -1.68 -5.79
C SER A 76 -2.98 -1.67 -4.27
N VAL A 77 -3.11 -2.83 -3.65
CA VAL A 77 -2.88 -3.06 -2.22
C VAL A 77 -1.86 -4.17 -2.08
N LYS A 78 -0.84 -3.95 -1.25
CA LYS A 78 0.11 -4.99 -0.87
C LYS A 78 0.17 -5.14 0.64
N THR A 79 -0.17 -6.32 1.11
CA THR A 79 -0.10 -6.68 2.53
C THR A 79 1.22 -7.39 2.83
N TYR A 80 1.72 -7.18 4.04
CA TYR A 80 2.91 -7.83 4.59
C TYR A 80 2.59 -8.44 5.92
N SER A 81 3.12 -9.64 6.08
CA SER A 81 2.78 -10.48 7.22
C SER A 81 4.05 -11.01 7.90
N GLY A 82 5.24 -10.76 7.31
CA GLY A 82 6.54 -11.17 7.84
C GLY A 82 7.61 -10.07 7.72
N GLY A 83 8.59 -10.16 8.62
CA GLY A 83 9.65 -9.15 8.77
C GLY A 83 9.31 -8.10 9.83
N TRP A 84 10.33 -7.50 10.45
CA TRP A 84 10.10 -6.54 11.54
C TRP A 84 9.37 -5.27 11.07
N ASN A 85 9.57 -4.86 9.81
CA ASN A 85 8.94 -3.68 9.24
C ASN A 85 7.42 -3.86 9.03
N SER A 86 6.93 -5.08 8.81
CA SER A 86 5.49 -5.34 8.66
C SER A 86 4.72 -5.11 9.95
N ILE A 87 5.39 -5.10 11.10
CA ILE A 87 4.79 -4.78 12.41
C ILE A 87 4.28 -3.33 12.41
N LEU A 88 5.04 -2.40 11.84
CA LEU A 88 4.70 -0.97 11.80
C LEU A 88 3.95 -0.56 10.54
N SER A 89 4.26 -1.19 9.41
CA SER A 89 3.66 -0.89 8.12
C SER A 89 3.21 -2.22 7.49
N PRO A 90 2.02 -2.72 7.84
CA PRO A 90 1.53 -4.00 7.34
C PRO A 90 0.89 -3.91 5.96
N VAL A 91 0.61 -2.69 5.47
CA VAL A 91 -0.03 -2.44 4.17
C VAL A 91 0.68 -1.30 3.45
N ASP A 92 0.96 -1.51 2.17
CA ASP A 92 1.34 -0.47 1.21
C ASP A 92 0.17 -0.28 0.23
N LEU A 93 -0.13 0.96 -0.15
CA LEU A 93 -1.18 1.30 -1.11
C LEU A 93 -0.56 1.97 -2.32
N ALA A 94 -0.82 1.51 -3.54
CA ALA A 94 -0.56 2.34 -4.72
C ALA A 94 -1.76 3.25 -4.93
N LEU A 95 -1.56 4.55 -4.81
CA LEU A 95 -2.58 5.58 -4.89
C LEU A 95 -2.44 6.37 -6.20
N ALA A 96 -3.57 6.80 -6.77
CA ALA A 96 -3.59 7.67 -7.93
C ALA A 96 -4.74 8.69 -7.81
N TRP A 97 -4.52 9.91 -8.30
CA TRP A 97 -5.48 11.01 -8.25
C TRP A 97 -5.58 11.74 -9.61
N GLN A 98 -6.51 12.70 -9.69
CA GLN A 98 -6.82 13.49 -10.88
C GLN A 98 -7.00 12.62 -12.14
N GLY A 99 -6.28 12.92 -13.22
CA GLY A 99 -6.44 12.27 -14.50
C GLY A 99 -6.28 10.75 -14.44
N LEU A 100 -5.50 10.24 -13.48
CA LEU A 100 -5.24 8.80 -13.34
C LEU A 100 -6.42 8.02 -12.73
N THR A 101 -7.46 8.69 -12.25
CA THR A 101 -8.70 8.05 -11.77
C THR A 101 -9.77 7.92 -12.85
N LYS A 102 -9.55 8.51 -14.04
CA LYS A 102 -10.49 8.35 -15.16
C LYS A 102 -10.56 6.88 -15.58
N ALA A 103 -11.77 6.42 -15.89
CA ALA A 103 -12.03 5.03 -16.27
C ALA A 103 -11.20 4.55 -17.46
N GLU A 104 -10.94 5.40 -18.46
CA GLU A 104 -10.11 5.11 -19.63
C GLU A 104 -8.65 4.76 -19.28
N THR A 105 -8.15 5.25 -18.15
CA THR A 105 -6.75 5.07 -17.74
C THR A 105 -6.41 3.59 -17.51
N LYS A 106 -7.38 2.77 -17.12
CA LYS A 106 -7.19 1.33 -16.88
C LYS A 106 -6.76 0.56 -18.14
N ASP A 107 -7.09 1.08 -19.32
CA ASP A 107 -6.78 0.46 -20.61
C ASP A 107 -5.34 0.74 -21.03
N TYR A 108 -4.71 1.76 -20.44
CA TYR A 108 -3.38 2.23 -20.79
C TYR A 108 -2.34 2.05 -19.71
N ILE A 109 -2.74 2.03 -18.43
CA ILE A 109 -1.83 2.06 -17.28
C ILE A 109 -2.16 0.90 -16.33
N THR A 110 -1.13 0.14 -15.99
CA THR A 110 -1.20 -0.95 -15.01
C THR A 110 -0.30 -0.65 -13.84
N TYR A 111 -0.75 -1.00 -12.64
CA TYR A 111 -0.04 -0.81 -11.38
C TYR A 111 0.26 -2.18 -10.75
N SER A 112 1.41 -2.30 -10.12
CA SER A 112 1.79 -3.48 -9.36
C SER A 112 2.68 -3.09 -8.19
N GLN A 113 2.77 -3.94 -7.17
CA GLN A 113 3.63 -3.71 -6.01
C GLN A 113 4.50 -4.94 -5.73
N ARG A 114 5.78 -4.71 -5.42
CA ARG A 114 6.71 -5.75 -4.99
C ARG A 114 7.73 -5.16 -4.03
N ASN A 115 7.89 -5.82 -2.87
CA ASN A 115 8.52 -5.19 -1.71
C ASN A 115 7.87 -3.81 -1.48
N ARG A 116 8.54 -2.91 -0.76
CA ARG A 116 8.03 -1.57 -0.40
C ARG A 116 7.94 -0.57 -1.57
N TRP A 117 7.80 -1.06 -2.80
CA TRP A 117 7.79 -0.27 -4.02
C TRP A 117 6.54 -0.57 -4.84
N TYR A 118 5.95 0.48 -5.41
CA TYR A 118 5.02 0.32 -6.52
C TYR A 118 5.76 0.50 -7.85
N TYR A 119 5.19 -0.10 -8.89
CA TYR A 119 5.63 -0.03 -10.26
C TYR A 119 4.42 0.27 -11.12
N TYR A 120 4.63 1.02 -12.19
CA TYR A 120 3.63 1.21 -13.23
C TYR A 120 4.21 0.86 -14.60
N ARG A 121 3.33 0.47 -15.51
CA ARG A 121 3.60 0.41 -16.95
C ARG A 121 2.53 1.20 -17.65
N TYR A 122 2.90 1.93 -18.68
CA TYR A 122 1.97 2.71 -19.48
C TYR A 122 2.20 2.46 -20.98
N SER A 123 1.11 2.45 -21.74
CA SER A 123 1.13 2.37 -23.21
C SER A 123 1.58 3.69 -23.81
N SER A 124 2.22 3.64 -25.00
CA SER A 124 2.50 4.84 -25.79
C SER A 124 1.23 5.57 -26.26
N GLN A 125 0.07 4.90 -26.21
CA GLN A 125 -1.24 5.47 -26.50
C GLN A 125 -1.91 6.11 -25.28
N SER A 126 -1.27 6.05 -24.11
CA SER A 126 -1.76 6.69 -22.88
C SER A 126 -1.95 8.20 -23.11
N PRO A 127 -3.06 8.79 -22.67
CA PRO A 127 -3.22 10.25 -22.68
C PRO A 127 -2.30 10.94 -21.66
N TYR A 128 -1.68 10.19 -20.75
CA TYR A 128 -0.75 10.67 -19.73
C TYR A 128 0.66 10.14 -19.98
N ASP A 129 1.63 11.04 -19.96
CA ASP A 129 3.04 10.69 -20.05
C ASP A 129 3.63 10.28 -18.68
N MET A 130 4.90 9.85 -18.71
CA MET A 130 5.63 9.47 -17.50
C MET A 130 5.66 10.58 -16.44
N SER A 131 5.84 11.83 -16.85
CA SER A 131 5.93 12.97 -15.95
C SER A 131 4.62 13.20 -15.21
N TYR A 132 3.50 13.07 -15.91
CA TYR A 132 2.17 13.15 -15.33
C TYR A 132 1.91 12.00 -14.35
N ILE A 133 2.25 10.76 -14.74
CA ILE A 133 2.04 9.58 -13.89
C ILE A 133 2.80 9.72 -12.56
N ILE A 134 4.07 10.11 -12.61
CA ILE A 134 4.91 10.29 -11.41
C ILE A 134 4.37 11.39 -10.49
N ARG A 135 3.79 12.45 -11.04
CA ARG A 135 3.24 13.56 -10.26
C ARG A 135 1.87 13.27 -9.66
N HIS A 136 1.13 12.28 -10.17
CA HIS A 136 -0.25 12.00 -9.77
C HIS A 136 -0.46 10.57 -9.25
N SER A 137 0.62 9.87 -8.90
CA SER A 137 0.58 8.57 -8.22
C SER A 137 1.70 8.39 -7.20
N ALA A 138 1.43 7.61 -6.15
CA ALA A 138 2.37 7.38 -5.05
C ALA A 138 2.14 6.01 -4.37
N ASN A 139 3.11 5.58 -3.56
CA ASN A 139 2.97 4.51 -2.56
C ASN A 139 3.23 5.10 -1.18
#